data_AF-A0A831KL49-F1
#
_entry.id   AF-A0A831KL49-F1
#
_cell.length_a   1.000
_cell.length_b   1.000
_cell.length_c   1.000
_cell.angle_alpha   90.00
_cell.angle_beta   90.00
_cell.angle_gamma   90.00
#
_symmetry.space_group_name_H-M   'P 1'
#
loop_
_entity.id
_entity.type
_entity.pdbx_description
1 polymer ?
#
loop_
_entity_poly.entity_id
_entity_poly.type
_entity_poly.pdbx_seq_one_letter_code
_entity_poly.pdbx_strand_id
1 'polypeptide(L)'
;MTDASGTIVKRDDYDSFGNILFDTNPSFSVPFGFAGGLHDKDTGLVRFGARDYDPATGKWTAKDPIDFGGGDLNLLSYTGQDPVNGVDPEGKLAFGALYGVFVGGLPRSWKR
;
A
#
# COMPACT_ATOMS: atom_id res chain seq x y z
N MET A 1 -8.72 14.59 -7.41
CA MET A 1 -9.96 15.04 -6.76
C MET A 1 -10.59 16.17 -7.55
N THR A 2 -11.88 16.07 -7.85
CA THR A 2 -12.66 17.10 -8.54
C THR A 2 -13.84 17.57 -7.68
N ASP A 3 -14.35 18.76 -7.96
CA ASP A 3 -15.62 19.23 -7.41
C ASP A 3 -16.83 18.66 -8.19
N ALA A 4 -18.05 19.08 -7.80
CA ALA A 4 -19.29 18.65 -8.44
C ALA A 4 -19.42 19.10 -9.91
N SER A 5 -18.66 20.11 -10.33
CA SER A 5 -18.61 20.61 -11.70
C SER A 5 -17.53 19.92 -12.54
N GLY A 6 -16.75 19.00 -11.95
CA GLY A 6 -15.65 18.30 -12.60
C GLY A 6 -14.34 19.08 -12.66
N THR A 7 -14.25 20.23 -11.98
CA THR A 7 -12.99 21.01 -11.93
C THR A 7 -12.01 20.35 -10.99
N ILE A 8 -10.73 20.27 -11.37
CA ILE A 8 -9.67 19.67 -10.56
C ILE A 8 -9.39 20.56 -9.35
N VAL A 9 -9.66 20.04 -8.16
CA VAL A 9 -9.38 20.71 -6.88
C VAL A 9 -7.98 20.36 -6.37
N LYS A 10 -7.59 19.09 -6.57
CA LYS A 10 -6.27 18.55 -6.19
C LYS A 10 -5.93 17.34 -7.05
N ARG A 11 -4.69 17.25 -7.48
CA ARG A 11 -4.03 16.10 -8.07
C ARG A 11 -2.70 15.90 -7.35
N ASP A 12 -2.47 14.66 -6.95
CA ASP A 12 -1.19 14.18 -6.46
C ASP A 12 -0.71 13.10 -7.42
N ASP A 13 0.56 13.18 -7.81
CA ASP A 13 1.23 12.17 -8.62
C ASP A 13 2.25 11.44 -7.74
N TYR A 14 2.31 10.12 -7.86
CA TYR A 14 3.15 9.25 -7.04
C TYR A 14 4.17 8.49 -7.88
N ASP A 15 5.32 8.15 -7.28
CA ASP A 15 6.18 7.09 -7.82
C ASP A 15 5.59 5.70 -7.54
N SER A 16 6.29 4.64 -7.96
CA SER A 16 5.83 3.27 -7.79
C SER A 16 5.65 2.87 -6.32
N PHE A 17 6.38 3.48 -5.38
CA PHE A 17 6.32 3.18 -3.95
C PHE A 17 5.50 4.21 -3.16
N GLY A 18 4.80 5.12 -3.84
CA GLY A 18 3.92 6.08 -3.17
C GLY A 18 4.60 7.34 -2.66
N ASN A 19 5.82 7.66 -3.08
CA ASN A 19 6.39 8.99 -2.83
C ASN A 19 5.66 10.02 -3.69
N ILE A 20 5.23 11.12 -3.10
CA ILE A 20 4.58 12.22 -3.82
C ILE A 20 5.63 12.92 -4.69
N LEU A 21 5.48 12.83 -6.01
CA LEU A 21 6.30 13.52 -7.01
C LEU A 21 5.78 14.92 -7.29
N PHE A 22 4.45 15.09 -7.22
CA PHE A 22 3.80 16.35 -7.51
C PHE A 22 2.50 16.48 -6.70
N ASP A 23 2.25 17.68 -6.17
CA ASP A 23 1.02 18.05 -5.48
C ASP A 23 0.57 19.44 -5.96
N THR A 24 -0.55 19.49 -6.66
CA THR A 24 -1.12 20.75 -7.19
C THR A 24 -1.62 21.73 -6.12
N ASN A 25 -1.95 21.24 -4.93
CA ASN A 25 -2.54 22.05 -3.85
C ASN A 25 -2.14 21.51 -2.46
N PRO A 26 -0.92 21.81 -1.99
CA PRO A 26 -0.42 21.33 -0.69
C PRO A 26 -1.17 21.89 0.51
N SER A 27 -1.84 23.03 0.35
CA SER A 27 -2.65 23.64 1.41
C SER A 27 -3.98 22.90 1.66
N PHE A 28 -4.44 22.14 0.66
CA PHE A 28 -5.65 21.33 0.74
C PHE A 28 -5.30 19.90 1.11
N SER A 29 -5.48 19.55 2.39
CA SER A 29 -5.18 18.22 2.90
C SER A 29 -6.34 17.27 2.67
N VAL A 30 -6.02 16.11 2.09
CA VAL A 30 -6.93 14.96 1.95
C VAL A 30 -6.31 13.82 2.74
N PRO A 31 -7.07 13.12 3.60
CA PRO A 31 -6.50 12.08 4.45
C PRO A 31 -6.12 10.81 3.67
N PHE A 32 -6.64 10.62 2.45
CA PHE A 32 -6.36 9.46 1.61
C PHE A 32 -5.22 9.75 0.63
N GLY A 33 -4.30 8.79 0.48
CA GLY A 33 -3.15 8.90 -0.43
C GLY A 33 -2.85 7.60 -1.18
N PHE A 34 -1.58 7.23 -1.22
CA PHE A 34 -1.08 6.05 -1.92
C PHE A 34 -1.87 4.78 -1.56
N ALA A 35 -2.25 4.01 -2.57
CA ALA A 35 -3.02 2.76 -2.47
C ALA A 35 -4.30 2.85 -1.60
N GLY A 36 -4.86 4.05 -1.41
CA GLY A 36 -6.04 4.28 -0.57
C GLY A 36 -5.76 4.33 0.93
N GLY A 37 -4.50 4.25 1.35
CA GLY A 37 -4.10 4.37 2.75
C GLY A 37 -4.23 5.80 3.29
N LEU A 38 -4.19 5.93 4.62
CA LEU A 38 -4.30 7.22 5.27
C LEU A 38 -2.92 7.88 5.37
N HIS A 39 -2.71 8.95 4.61
CA HIS A 39 -1.42 9.64 4.58
C HIS A 39 -1.31 10.66 5.73
N ASP A 40 -0.28 10.51 6.55
CA ASP A 40 0.11 11.49 7.54
C ASP A 40 1.23 12.39 6.98
N LYS A 41 0.88 13.63 6.65
CA LYS A 41 1.80 14.61 6.06
C LYS A 41 2.95 15.01 6.99
N ASP A 42 2.79 14.85 8.30
CA ASP A 42 3.80 15.30 9.27
C ASP A 42 4.92 14.26 9.41
N THR A 43 4.60 12.98 9.22
CA THR A 43 5.56 11.86 9.27
C THR A 43 5.95 11.33 7.90
N GLY A 44 5.16 11.58 6.86
CA GLY A 44 5.30 10.98 5.52
C GLY A 44 4.86 9.51 5.46
N LEU A 45 4.31 8.97 6.55
CA LEU A 45 3.86 7.58 6.61
C LEU A 45 2.43 7.44 6.09
N VAL A 46 2.13 6.23 5.60
CA VAL A 46 0.79 5.86 5.16
C VAL A 46 0.27 4.73 6.04
N ARG A 47 -0.83 4.97 6.75
CA ARG A 47 -1.49 3.96 7.60
C ARG A 47 -2.36 3.03 6.76
N PHE A 48 -2.12 1.73 6.90
CA PHE A 48 -2.94 0.65 6.36
C PHE A 48 -3.28 -0.33 7.48
N GLY A 49 -4.56 -0.48 7.81
CA GLY A 49 -5.04 -1.47 8.78
C GLY A 49 -4.13 -1.63 10.01
N ALA A 50 -3.34 -2.71 10.01
CA ALA A 50 -2.45 -3.09 11.11
C ALA A 50 -1.07 -2.40 11.15
N ARG A 51 -0.61 -1.72 10.08
CA ARG A 51 0.77 -1.23 9.95
C ARG A 51 0.86 0.16 9.33
N ASP A 52 1.93 0.88 9.68
CA ASP A 52 2.36 2.06 8.93
C ASP A 52 3.35 1.64 7.84
N TYR A 53 3.16 2.20 6.66
CA TYR A 53 4.02 2.06 5.50
C TYR A 53 4.85 3.33 5.33
N ASP A 54 6.13 3.16 5.00
CA ASP A 54 7.06 4.23 4.68
C ASP A 54 7.37 4.20 3.16
N PRO A 55 6.80 5.13 2.37
CA PRO A 55 7.09 5.26 0.95
C PRO A 55 8.57 5.52 0.64
N ALA A 56 9.30 6.20 1.53
CA ALA A 56 10.69 6.57 1.28
C ALA A 56 11.62 5.35 1.31
N THR A 57 11.29 4.35 2.12
CA THR A 57 12.03 3.09 2.19
C THR A 57 11.37 1.93 1.44
N GLY A 58 10.13 2.09 0.99
CA GLY A 58 9.35 1.06 0.30
C GLY A 58 8.97 -0.11 1.22
N LYS A 59 8.83 0.14 2.53
CA LYS A 59 8.71 -0.90 3.56
C LYS A 59 7.66 -0.57 4.61
N TRP A 60 7.18 -1.61 5.28
CA TRP A 60 6.45 -1.48 6.54
C TRP A 60 7.39 -1.04 7.66
N THR A 61 6.88 -0.20 8.56
CA THR A 61 7.62 0.24 9.76
C THR A 61 7.63 -0.81 10.88
N ALA A 62 6.77 -1.82 10.77
CA ALA A 62 6.65 -2.93 11.70
C ALA A 62 6.58 -4.27 10.96
N LYS A 63 7.06 -5.35 11.61
CA LYS A 63 6.94 -6.71 11.09
C LYS A 63 5.47 -7.09 10.88
N ASP A 64 5.23 -7.93 9.88
CA ASP A 64 3.91 -8.49 9.61
C ASP A 64 3.33 -9.17 10.87
N PRO A 65 2.15 -8.76 11.37
CA PRO A 65 1.57 -9.32 12.58
C PRO A 65 1.12 -10.78 12.42
N ILE A 66 1.03 -11.30 11.19
CA ILE A 66 0.75 -12.72 10.92
C ILE A 66 2.01 -13.50 10.51
N ASP A 67 3.19 -12.92 10.75
CA ASP A 67 4.50 -13.47 10.40
C ASP A 67 4.53 -13.90 8.91
N PHE A 68 4.97 -15.13 8.64
CA PHE A 68 5.04 -15.69 7.30
C PHE A 68 3.66 -16.08 6.72
N GLY A 69 2.58 -15.92 7.49
CA GLY A 69 1.20 -16.14 7.02
C GLY A 69 0.77 -15.20 5.90
N GLY A 70 1.44 -14.05 5.76
CA GLY A 70 1.21 -13.08 4.68
C GLY A 70 1.79 -13.51 3.33
N GLY A 71 2.65 -14.54 3.29
CA GLY A 71 3.22 -15.09 2.05
C GLY A 71 4.53 -14.45 1.56
N ASP A 72 5.11 -13.51 2.32
CA ASP A 72 6.47 -12.98 2.08
C ASP A 72 7.46 -13.54 3.12
N LEU A 73 8.71 -13.74 2.70
CA LEU A 73 9.81 -14.11 3.60
C LEU A 73 10.40 -12.88 4.29
N ASN A 74 10.18 -11.69 3.73
CA ASN A 74 10.56 -10.42 4.35
C ASN A 74 9.35 -9.78 5.03
N LEU A 75 9.30 -9.87 6.37
CA LEU A 75 8.21 -9.35 7.20
C LEU A 75 8.02 -7.82 7.14
N LEU A 76 8.94 -7.09 6.49
CA LEU A 76 8.87 -5.64 6.31
C LEU A 76 8.55 -5.24 4.86
N SER A 77 8.41 -6.19 3.94
CA SER A 77 8.18 -5.92 2.53
C SER A 77 6.73 -5.53 2.27
N TYR A 78 6.54 -4.47 1.48
CA TYR A 78 5.24 -4.13 0.91
C TYR A 78 5.08 -4.89 -0.42
N THR A 79 4.01 -5.69 -0.52
CA THR A 79 3.56 -6.37 -1.75
C THR A 79 4.66 -7.13 -2.52
N GLY A 80 5.60 -7.77 -1.82
CA GLY A 80 6.70 -8.50 -2.49
C GLY A 80 7.62 -7.59 -3.33
N GLN A 81 7.69 -6.31 -2.99
CA GLN A 81 8.39 -5.26 -3.76
C GLN A 81 7.81 -5.00 -5.16
N ASP A 82 6.55 -5.38 -5.39
CA ASP A 82 5.80 -5.08 -6.61
C ASP A 82 4.54 -4.24 -6.29
N PRO A 83 4.70 -2.96 -5.88
CA PRO A 83 3.60 -2.08 -5.51
C PRO A 83 2.77 -1.59 -6.70
N VAL A 84 3.26 -1.76 -7.94
CA VAL A 84 2.52 -1.41 -9.15
C VAL A 84 1.42 -2.43 -9.41
N ASN A 85 1.69 -3.71 -9.15
CA ASN A 85 0.74 -4.79 -9.38
C ASN A 85 -0.01 -5.20 -8.10
N GLY A 86 0.51 -4.88 -6.91
CA GLY A 86 -0.05 -5.30 -5.63
C GLY A 86 -0.55 -4.17 -4.73
N VAL A 87 -1.55 -4.48 -3.91
CA VAL A 87 -2.04 -3.61 -2.84
C VAL A 87 -2.26 -4.46 -1.59
N ASP A 88 -1.87 -3.95 -0.41
CA ASP A 88 -2.13 -4.57 0.91
C ASP A 88 -2.98 -3.64 1.79
N PRO A 89 -4.33 -3.65 1.65
CA PRO A 89 -5.21 -2.73 2.37
C PRO A 89 -5.23 -2.96 3.89
N GLU A 90 -5.00 -4.20 4.33
CA GLU A 90 -5.06 -4.58 5.74
C GLU A 90 -3.71 -4.44 6.46
N GLY A 91 -2.62 -4.29 5.70
CA GLY A 91 -1.27 -4.35 6.24
C GLY A 91 -0.93 -5.75 6.76
N LYS A 92 -1.36 -6.80 6.06
CA LYS A 92 -1.15 -8.22 6.44
C LYS A 92 -0.92 -9.16 5.25
N LEU A 93 -1.02 -8.68 4.01
CA LEU A 93 -1.00 -9.52 2.81
C LEU A 93 0.19 -9.17 1.92
N ALA A 94 0.93 -10.18 1.48
CA ALA A 94 1.84 -10.03 0.37
C ALA A 94 1.11 -10.24 -0.97
N PHE A 95 1.64 -9.64 -2.03
CA PHE A 95 1.19 -9.76 -3.43
C PHE A 95 0.93 -11.21 -3.89
N GLY A 96 1.67 -12.18 -3.33
CA GLY A 96 1.46 -13.62 -3.60
C GLY A 96 0.10 -14.17 -3.16
N ALA A 97 -0.58 -13.55 -2.19
CA ALA A 97 -1.89 -14.00 -1.71
C ALA A 97 -3.03 -13.69 -2.71
N LEU A 98 -2.89 -12.65 -3.53
CA LEU A 98 -3.89 -12.30 -4.55
C LEU A 98 -3.62 -12.99 -5.90
N TYR A 99 -2.35 -13.27 -6.25
CA TYR A 99 -2.01 -14.03 -7.47
C TYR A 99 -2.52 -15.48 -7.42
N GLY A 100 -2.46 -16.14 -6.26
CA GLY A 100 -3.03 -17.49 -6.07
C GLY A 100 -4.56 -17.55 -6.20
N VAL A 101 -5.24 -16.41 -6.07
CA VAL A 101 -6.70 -16.30 -6.21
C VAL A 101 -7.12 -15.93 -7.63
N PHE A 102 -6.32 -15.15 -8.38
CA PHE A 102 -6.69 -14.68 -9.72
C PHE A 102 -6.01 -15.39 -10.90
N VAL A 103 -4.86 -16.07 -10.72
CA VAL A 103 -4.12 -16.68 -11.85
C VAL A 103 -3.95 -18.20 -11.72
N GLY A 104 -4.12 -18.80 -10.53
CA GLY A 104 -4.11 -20.25 -10.45
C GLY A 104 -4.16 -20.82 -9.05
N GLY A 105 -5.31 -21.42 -8.73
CA GLY A 105 -5.47 -22.58 -7.85
C GLY A 105 -4.91 -22.46 -6.44
N LEU A 106 -5.83 -22.48 -5.46
CA LEU A 106 -5.58 -22.73 -4.03
C LEU A 106 -4.31 -23.56 -3.79
N PRO A 107 -3.40 -23.14 -2.88
CA PRO A 107 -2.28 -23.98 -2.49
C PRO A 107 -2.84 -25.29 -1.92
N ARG A 108 -2.62 -26.39 -2.67
CA ARG A 108 -2.95 -27.74 -2.21
C ARG A 108 -2.22 -27.97 -0.89
N SER A 109 -3.03 -28.20 0.13
CA SER A 109 -2.64 -28.58 1.50
C SER A 109 -1.35 -29.39 1.56
N TRP A 110 -0.37 -28.90 2.32
CA TRP A 110 0.63 -29.78 2.93
C TRP A 110 -0.10 -30.73 3.88
N LYS A 111 -0.32 -31.96 3.44
CA LYS A 111 -0.43 -33.10 4.34
C LYS A 111 0.91 -33.84 4.30
N ARG A 112 1.33 -34.23 5.51
CA ARG A 112 2.57 -34.90 5.89
C ARG A 112 2.92 -36.07 4.98
#